data_AF-A0A418R2U7-F1
#
_entry.id   AF-A0A418R2U7-F1
#
_cell.length_a   1.000
_cell.length_b   1.000
_cell.length_c   1.000
_cell.angle_alpha   90.00
_cell.angle_beta   90.00
_cell.angle_gamma   90.00
#
_symmetry.space_group_name_H-M   'P 1'
#
loop_
_entity.id
_entity.type
_entity.pdbx_description
1 polymer ?
#
loop_
_entity_poly.entity_id
_entity_poly.type
_entity_poly.pdbx_seq_one_letter_code
_entity_poly.pdbx_strand_id
1 'polypeptide(L)'
;MSHYGLSAYQLAKNLGYEGPQKLYKLVQNKSKPGYETLMDILENYPELRAEWLMRGEVPMIRAGHTSDAATEAGSYPGIPYAVTVNAQGEEQVSIVSTKAQAGYLIARDVEETLGELDTISVPGHHGKSVRAFEVAGDSMQPTISPGDLVIGSFTERLDLIQPKHIYVVVTHDRLMVKRLRGPVKKNEPIELLSDNRFYDPFFLPQKELKELWQVNALLTGSIPANTNETFDRMLVLLEMLAHDSQHLRSILLDVAARYDVKLVAE
;
A
#
# COMPACT_ATOMS: atom_id res chain seq x y z
N MET A 1 -19.68 -33.85 -6.93
CA MET A 1 -19.75 -35.33 -7.04
C MET A 1 -18.43 -35.90 -7.53
N SER A 2 -17.97 -35.59 -8.75
CA SER A 2 -16.71 -36.11 -9.29
C SER A 2 -15.46 -35.74 -8.47
N HIS A 3 -15.42 -34.53 -7.92
CA HIS A 3 -14.31 -34.07 -7.08
C HIS A 3 -14.12 -34.92 -5.80
N TYR A 4 -15.21 -35.35 -5.16
CA TYR A 4 -15.14 -36.16 -3.93
C TYR A 4 -15.22 -37.67 -4.22
N GLY A 5 -15.29 -38.07 -5.49
CA GLY A 5 -15.51 -39.48 -5.86
C GLY A 5 -16.83 -40.06 -5.35
N LEU A 6 -17.82 -39.22 -5.02
CA LEU A 6 -19.08 -39.65 -4.42
C LEU A 6 -20.18 -39.84 -5.47
N SER A 7 -20.94 -40.93 -5.32
CA SER A 7 -22.22 -41.13 -5.99
C SER A 7 -23.35 -40.37 -5.28
N ALA A 8 -24.47 -40.11 -6.00
CA ALA A 8 -25.63 -39.45 -5.42
C ALA A 8 -26.24 -40.25 -4.26
N TYR A 9 -26.07 -41.58 -4.31
CA TYR A 9 -26.46 -42.48 -3.23
C TYR A 9 -25.61 -42.29 -1.97
N GLN A 10 -24.29 -42.25 -2.12
CA GLN A 10 -23.38 -42.03 -0.98
C GLN A 10 -23.57 -40.62 -0.39
N LEU A 11 -23.79 -39.61 -1.23
CA LEU A 11 -24.08 -38.26 -0.78
C LEU A 11 -25.39 -38.19 0.03
N ALA A 12 -26.44 -38.88 -0.41
CA ALA A 12 -27.72 -38.94 0.32
C ALA A 12 -27.54 -39.54 1.72
N LYS A 13 -26.76 -40.61 1.81
CA LYS A 13 -26.45 -41.28 3.08
C LYS A 13 -25.65 -40.39 4.02
N ASN A 14 -24.66 -39.65 3.50
CA ASN A 14 -23.83 -38.74 4.29
C ASN A 14 -24.66 -37.54 4.81
N LEU A 15 -25.66 -37.09 4.07
CA LEU A 15 -26.57 -36.01 4.46
C LEU A 15 -27.76 -36.49 5.31
N GLY A 16 -27.86 -37.78 5.62
CA GLY A 16 -28.96 -38.33 6.43
C GLY A 16 -30.33 -38.40 5.74
N TYR A 17 -30.37 -38.37 4.40
CA TYR A 17 -31.63 -38.44 3.64
C TYR A 17 -32.13 -39.88 3.46
N GLU A 18 -33.46 -40.07 3.48
CA GLU A 18 -34.11 -41.37 3.29
C GLU A 18 -33.83 -42.01 1.91
N GLY A 19 -33.42 -41.21 0.92
CA GLY A 19 -33.03 -41.72 -0.39
C GLY A 19 -32.41 -40.67 -1.35
N PRO A 20 -31.78 -41.11 -2.45
CA PRO A 20 -31.03 -40.23 -3.35
C PRO A 20 -31.86 -39.49 -4.38
N GLN A 21 -33.18 -39.68 -4.41
CA GLN A 21 -34.08 -39.17 -5.46
C GLN A 21 -34.02 -37.64 -5.54
N LYS A 22 -33.91 -36.96 -4.40
CA LYS A 22 -33.76 -35.50 -4.30
C LYS A 22 -32.45 -35.04 -4.96
N LEU A 23 -31.33 -35.71 -4.64
CA LEU A 23 -30.01 -35.38 -5.19
C LEU A 23 -29.87 -35.71 -6.68
N TYR A 24 -30.49 -36.80 -7.16
CA TYR A 24 -30.51 -37.10 -8.60
C TYR A 24 -31.19 -36.02 -9.43
N LYS A 25 -32.28 -35.42 -8.93
CA LYS A 25 -32.95 -34.30 -9.61
C LYS A 25 -32.07 -33.05 -9.67
N LEU A 26 -31.28 -32.80 -8.62
CA LEU A 26 -30.30 -31.71 -8.58
C LEU A 26 -29.15 -31.94 -9.58
N VAL A 27 -28.58 -33.14 -9.59
CA VAL A 27 -27.47 -33.50 -10.50
C VAL A 27 -27.89 -33.48 -11.97
N GLN A 28 -29.14 -33.84 -12.27
CA GLN A 28 -29.71 -33.77 -13.62
C GLN A 28 -30.21 -32.36 -13.98
N ASN A 29 -29.99 -31.36 -13.13
CA ASN A 29 -30.44 -29.98 -13.29
C ASN A 29 -31.95 -29.83 -13.52
N LYS A 30 -32.75 -30.78 -13.01
CA LYS A 30 -34.22 -30.79 -13.12
C LYS A 30 -34.90 -29.96 -12.04
N SER A 31 -34.16 -29.55 -11.02
CA SER A 31 -34.65 -28.74 -9.90
C SER A 31 -33.49 -27.96 -9.28
N LYS A 32 -33.76 -26.74 -8.80
CA LYS A 32 -32.79 -25.99 -7.97
C LYS A 32 -32.82 -26.50 -6.52
N PRO A 33 -31.69 -26.47 -5.80
CA PRO A 33 -31.67 -26.85 -4.38
C PRO A 33 -32.46 -25.85 -3.54
N GLY A 34 -33.30 -26.34 -2.64
CA GLY A 34 -33.97 -25.52 -1.63
C GLY A 34 -33.01 -25.13 -0.51
N TYR A 35 -33.38 -24.11 0.28
CA TYR A 35 -32.54 -23.55 1.35
C TYR A 35 -32.06 -24.61 2.35
N GLU A 36 -32.94 -25.48 2.83
CA GLU A 36 -32.59 -26.56 3.77
C GLU A 36 -31.53 -27.51 3.19
N THR A 37 -31.66 -27.84 1.91
CA THR A 37 -30.71 -28.73 1.22
C THR A 37 -29.35 -28.09 1.01
N LEU A 38 -29.32 -26.76 0.83
CA LEU A 38 -28.08 -26.01 0.77
C LEU A 38 -27.38 -26.03 2.14
N MET A 39 -28.12 -25.81 3.22
CA MET A 39 -27.54 -25.83 4.57
C MET A 39 -27.02 -27.22 4.95
N ASP A 40 -27.79 -28.28 4.70
CA ASP A 40 -27.34 -29.65 4.98
C ASP A 40 -26.03 -29.99 4.26
N ILE A 41 -25.89 -29.56 2.99
CA ILE A 41 -24.68 -29.77 2.20
C ILE A 41 -23.52 -28.94 2.75
N LEU A 42 -23.74 -27.67 3.09
CA LEU A 42 -22.68 -26.78 3.59
C LEU A 42 -22.20 -27.15 5.00
N GLU A 43 -23.06 -27.72 5.84
CA GLU A 43 -22.66 -28.23 7.16
C GLU A 43 -21.77 -29.47 7.05
N ASN A 44 -22.06 -30.37 6.10
CA ASN A 44 -21.30 -31.61 5.92
C ASN A 44 -20.06 -31.44 5.02
N TYR A 45 -20.02 -30.39 4.20
CA TYR A 45 -18.93 -30.06 3.29
C TYR A 45 -18.62 -28.55 3.39
N PRO A 46 -18.04 -28.08 4.50
CA PRO A 46 -17.82 -26.65 4.79
C PRO A 46 -16.87 -25.95 3.79
N GLU A 47 -16.07 -26.73 3.06
CA GLU A 47 -15.23 -26.26 1.98
C GLU A 47 -16.00 -25.94 0.69
N LEU A 48 -17.27 -26.35 0.56
CA LEU A 48 -18.09 -25.99 -0.60
C LEU A 48 -18.57 -24.54 -0.53
N ARG A 49 -18.72 -23.94 -1.70
CA ARG A 49 -19.26 -22.59 -1.83
C ARG A 49 -20.76 -22.60 -2.06
N ALA A 50 -21.48 -21.82 -1.25
CA ALA A 50 -22.91 -21.61 -1.40
C ALA A 50 -23.25 -21.03 -2.77
N GLU A 51 -22.42 -20.11 -3.28
CA GLU A 51 -22.62 -19.48 -4.59
C GLU A 51 -22.46 -20.49 -5.74
N TRP A 52 -21.56 -21.48 -5.61
CA TRP A 52 -21.45 -22.56 -6.58
C TRP A 52 -22.68 -23.46 -6.56
N LEU A 53 -23.15 -23.86 -5.38
CA LEU A 53 -24.35 -24.68 -5.24
C LEU A 53 -25.59 -23.99 -5.84
N MET A 54 -25.67 -22.66 -5.72
CA MET A 54 -26.81 -21.89 -6.20
C MET A 54 -26.75 -21.52 -7.68
N ARG A 55 -25.57 -21.15 -8.21
CA ARG A 55 -25.41 -20.57 -9.55
C ARG A 55 -24.60 -21.44 -10.50
N GLY A 56 -23.70 -22.28 -9.98
CA GLY A 56 -22.79 -23.11 -10.80
C GLY A 56 -21.69 -22.33 -11.54
N GLU A 57 -21.65 -21.00 -11.43
CA GLU A 57 -20.79 -20.10 -12.21
C GLU A 57 -19.42 -19.83 -11.58
N VAL A 58 -19.10 -20.49 -10.47
CA VAL A 58 -17.92 -20.18 -9.66
C VAL A 58 -17.21 -21.45 -9.19
N PRO A 59 -15.91 -21.42 -8.84
CA PRO A 59 -15.22 -22.61 -8.32
C PRO A 59 -15.97 -23.33 -7.19
N MET A 60 -16.07 -24.65 -7.27
CA MET A 60 -16.87 -25.51 -6.37
C MET A 60 -16.42 -25.42 -4.91
N ILE A 61 -15.12 -25.31 -4.69
CA ILE A 61 -14.48 -25.36 -3.38
C ILE A 61 -13.94 -23.97 -3.04
N ARG A 62 -14.03 -23.60 -1.78
CA ARG A 62 -13.22 -22.58 -1.14
C ARG A 62 -11.78 -23.07 -1.18
N ALA A 63 -11.07 -22.74 -2.26
CA ALA A 63 -9.64 -23.00 -2.30
C ALA A 63 -9.01 -22.34 -1.06
N GLY A 64 -8.46 -23.15 -0.15
CA GLY A 64 -7.41 -22.64 0.72
C GLY A 64 -6.33 -22.11 -0.21
N HIS A 65 -6.09 -20.79 -0.16
CA HIS A 65 -5.17 -20.01 -0.99
C HIS A 65 -4.48 -20.79 -2.13
N THR A 66 -5.21 -21.05 -3.21
CA THR A 66 -4.61 -21.19 -4.53
C THR A 66 -5.33 -20.20 -5.42
N SER A 67 -4.60 -19.12 -5.66
CA SER A 67 -4.84 -18.07 -6.63
C SER A 67 -5.24 -18.63 -7.99
N ASP A 68 -6.53 -18.94 -8.19
CA ASP A 68 -7.07 -19.32 -9.49
C ASP A 68 -8.53 -18.85 -9.65
N ALA A 69 -8.79 -17.62 -9.19
CA ALA A 69 -9.66 -16.74 -9.96
C ALA A 69 -8.73 -16.00 -10.92
N ALA A 70 -8.97 -16.11 -12.22
CA ALA A 70 -8.27 -15.37 -13.26
C ALA A 70 -8.54 -13.87 -13.12
N THR A 71 -7.94 -13.24 -12.12
CA THR A 71 -7.44 -11.87 -12.24
C THR A 71 -6.13 -12.02 -12.98
N GLU A 72 -6.00 -11.39 -14.15
CA GLU A 72 -4.75 -11.37 -14.90
C GLU A 72 -3.55 -11.20 -13.96
N ALA A 73 -2.63 -12.16 -14.02
CA ALA A 73 -1.48 -12.24 -13.15
C ALA A 73 -0.74 -10.90 -13.09
N GLY A 74 -0.63 -10.31 -11.89
CA GLY A 74 0.36 -9.26 -11.58
C GLY A 74 -0.14 -7.83 -11.39
N SER A 75 -1.44 -7.59 -11.21
CA SER A 75 -1.97 -6.23 -10.97
C SER A 75 -2.20 -5.93 -9.48
N TYR A 76 -1.89 -4.69 -9.08
CA TYR A 76 -2.14 -4.14 -7.74
C TYR A 76 -3.59 -4.41 -7.26
N PRO A 77 -3.81 -4.92 -6.03
CA PRO A 77 -5.12 -5.38 -5.56
C PRO A 77 -6.15 -4.26 -5.33
N GLY A 78 -5.71 -3.04 -5.00
CA GLY A 78 -6.61 -1.89 -4.86
C GLY A 78 -7.61 -1.96 -3.71
N ILE A 79 -7.35 -2.75 -2.66
CA ILE A 79 -8.22 -2.87 -1.47
C ILE A 79 -7.35 -2.76 -0.19
N PRO A 80 -7.73 -1.91 0.80
CA PRO A 80 -6.98 -1.77 2.05
C PRO A 80 -7.13 -3.00 2.94
N TYR A 81 -6.12 -3.32 3.74
CA TYR A 81 -6.12 -4.53 4.55
C TYR A 81 -7.18 -4.58 5.66
N ALA A 82 -7.32 -3.49 6.41
CA ALA A 82 -8.20 -3.45 7.57
C ALA A 82 -8.72 -2.03 7.79
N VAL A 83 -9.89 -1.92 8.40
CA VAL A 83 -10.51 -0.66 8.80
C VAL A 83 -10.68 -0.68 10.32
N THR A 84 -10.23 0.38 11.00
CA THR A 84 -10.31 0.48 12.46
C THR A 84 -11.49 1.36 12.88
N VAL A 85 -12.31 0.86 13.80
CA VAL A 85 -13.45 1.56 14.40
C VAL A 85 -13.36 1.54 15.91
N ASN A 86 -13.84 2.58 16.58
CA ASN A 86 -13.89 2.65 18.05
C ASN A 86 -15.15 1.93 18.61
N ALA A 87 -15.29 1.90 19.93
CA ALA A 87 -16.42 1.27 20.63
C ALA A 87 -17.78 1.92 20.33
N GLN A 88 -17.79 3.16 19.86
CA GLN A 88 -18.97 3.92 19.44
C GLN A 88 -19.29 3.73 17.94
N GLY A 89 -18.47 2.95 17.22
CA GLY A 89 -18.60 2.74 15.78
C GLY A 89 -18.06 3.89 14.93
N GLU A 90 -17.39 4.87 15.53
CA GLU A 90 -16.73 5.95 14.81
C GLU A 90 -15.36 5.50 14.30
N GLU A 91 -15.04 5.90 13.08
CA GLU A 91 -13.80 5.51 12.41
C GLU A 91 -12.61 6.27 13.01
N GLN A 92 -11.53 5.54 13.30
CA GLN A 92 -10.29 6.11 13.84
C GLN A 92 -9.10 5.82 12.93
N VAL A 93 -8.13 6.72 12.95
CA VAL A 93 -6.89 6.55 12.21
C VAL A 93 -5.98 5.62 13.02
N SER A 94 -5.71 4.42 12.49
CA SER A 94 -4.73 3.51 13.08
C SER A 94 -3.31 3.98 12.83
N ILE A 95 -2.44 3.82 13.82
CA ILE A 95 -1.03 4.18 13.77
C ILE A 95 -0.19 2.91 13.58
N VAL A 96 0.56 2.85 12.48
CA VAL A 96 1.60 1.85 12.25
C VAL A 96 2.95 2.44 12.66
N SER A 97 3.37 2.17 13.89
CA SER A 97 4.68 2.56 14.38
C SER A 97 5.79 1.75 13.72
N THR A 98 7.02 2.24 13.75
CA THR A 98 8.21 1.56 13.21
C THR A 98 8.38 0.17 13.82
N LYS A 99 8.03 0.00 15.10
CA LYS A 99 8.06 -1.29 15.81
C LYS A 99 6.96 -2.23 15.34
N ALA A 100 5.81 -1.70 14.96
CA ALA A 100 4.66 -2.47 14.48
C ALA A 100 4.73 -2.79 12.98
N GLN A 101 5.60 -2.15 12.20
CA GLN A 101 5.70 -2.35 10.74
C GLN A 101 5.91 -3.83 10.37
N ALA A 102 6.78 -4.56 11.06
CA ALA A 102 7.02 -5.98 10.76
C ALA A 102 5.74 -6.82 10.97
N GLY A 103 5.03 -6.61 12.08
CA GLY A 103 3.76 -7.27 12.36
C GLY A 103 2.67 -6.88 11.35
N TYR A 104 2.65 -5.62 10.93
CA TYR A 104 1.73 -5.12 9.91
C TYR A 104 1.95 -5.81 8.55
N LEU A 105 3.20 -5.94 8.12
CA LEU A 105 3.57 -6.61 6.86
C LEU A 105 3.22 -8.11 6.92
N ILE A 106 3.54 -8.77 8.03
CA ILE A 106 3.21 -10.20 8.23
C ILE A 106 1.69 -10.40 8.21
N ALA A 107 0.95 -9.64 9.03
CA ALA A 107 -0.51 -9.72 9.07
C ALA A 107 -1.11 -9.52 7.67
N ARG A 108 -0.58 -8.57 6.89
CA ARG A 108 -0.99 -8.35 5.51
C ARG A 108 -0.71 -9.53 4.58
N ASP A 109 0.43 -10.19 4.74
CA ASP A 109 0.85 -11.31 3.89
C ASP A 109 0.14 -12.63 4.22
N VAL A 110 -0.15 -12.90 5.50
CA VAL A 110 -0.88 -14.11 5.94
C VAL A 110 -2.39 -13.90 6.09
N GLU A 111 -2.89 -12.70 5.79
CA GLU A 111 -4.31 -12.32 5.94
C GLU A 111 -4.85 -12.58 7.37
N GLU A 112 -3.97 -12.39 8.37
CA GLU A 112 -4.26 -12.58 9.79
C GLU A 112 -4.72 -11.29 10.49
N THR A 113 -5.61 -11.41 11.48
CA THR A 113 -6.14 -10.24 12.20
C THR A 113 -5.01 -9.35 12.71
N LEU A 114 -5.04 -8.09 12.27
CA LEU A 114 -4.07 -7.11 12.69
C LEU A 114 -4.22 -6.88 14.19
N GLY A 115 -3.13 -7.02 14.94
CA GLY A 115 -3.13 -6.79 16.39
C GLY A 115 -3.61 -5.38 16.75
N GLU A 116 -3.86 -5.13 18.04
CA GLU A 116 -4.24 -3.80 18.51
C GLU A 116 -3.17 -2.78 18.12
N LEU A 117 -3.56 -1.84 17.25
CA LEU A 117 -2.77 -0.67 16.90
C LEU A 117 -3.23 0.52 17.74
N ASP A 118 -2.29 1.38 18.09
CA ASP A 118 -2.62 2.70 18.62
C ASP A 118 -3.47 3.47 17.62
N THR A 119 -4.36 4.33 18.12
CA THR A 119 -5.23 5.14 17.28
C THR A 119 -5.11 6.62 17.60
N ILE A 120 -5.36 7.46 16.60
CA ILE A 120 -5.43 8.91 16.74
C ILE A 120 -6.70 9.44 16.06
N SER A 121 -7.30 10.47 16.66
CA SER A 121 -8.38 11.23 16.05
C SER A 121 -7.83 12.53 15.49
N VAL A 122 -7.99 12.74 14.18
CA VAL A 122 -7.50 13.93 13.49
C VAL A 122 -8.67 14.58 12.77
N PRO A 123 -9.09 15.81 13.17
CA PRO A 123 -10.19 16.51 12.53
C PRO A 123 -9.99 16.64 11.02
N GLY A 124 -11.01 16.27 10.24
CA GLY A 124 -10.98 16.32 8.77
C GLY A 124 -10.30 15.12 8.11
N HIS A 125 -9.69 14.22 8.90
CA HIS A 125 -9.10 12.97 8.44
C HIS A 125 -9.81 11.80 9.12
N HIS A 126 -11.01 11.51 8.62
CA HIS A 126 -11.88 10.42 9.06
C HIS A 126 -12.23 9.57 7.83
N GLY A 127 -12.41 8.27 8.00
CA GLY A 127 -12.70 7.41 6.86
C GLY A 127 -12.13 5.99 7.00
N LYS A 128 -12.78 5.05 6.32
CA LYS A 128 -12.34 3.66 6.13
C LYS A 128 -10.95 3.50 5.51
N SER A 129 -10.47 4.56 4.87
CA SER A 129 -9.28 4.54 4.02
C SER A 129 -8.18 5.45 4.57
N VAL A 130 -8.18 5.81 5.85
CA VAL A 130 -7.15 6.68 6.43
C VAL A 130 -6.30 5.91 7.44
N ARG A 131 -4.98 5.99 7.29
CA ARG A 131 -4.00 5.37 8.20
C ARG A 131 -2.81 6.29 8.43
N ALA A 132 -2.25 6.22 9.62
CA ALA A 132 -1.05 6.94 10.00
C ALA A 132 0.15 5.98 10.07
N PHE A 133 1.30 6.44 9.60
CA PHE A 133 2.53 5.66 9.54
C PHE A 133 3.68 6.46 10.11
N GLU A 134 4.42 5.86 11.05
CA GLU A 134 5.66 6.45 11.54
C GLU A 134 6.75 6.27 10.48
N VAL A 135 7.43 7.37 10.16
CA VAL A 135 8.45 7.42 9.11
C VAL A 135 9.74 6.82 9.65
N ALA A 136 10.20 5.77 8.99
CA ALA A 136 11.50 5.16 9.24
C ALA A 136 12.54 5.66 8.23
N GLY A 137 13.76 5.93 8.71
CA GLY A 137 14.89 6.35 7.88
C GLY A 137 14.82 7.81 7.39
N ASP A 138 15.87 8.25 6.71
CA ASP A 138 16.14 9.64 6.33
C ASP A 138 15.94 9.93 4.83
N SER A 139 15.39 8.97 4.08
CA SER A 139 15.29 9.08 2.61
C SER A 139 14.36 10.20 2.13
N MET A 140 13.48 10.70 2.99
CA MET A 140 12.59 11.83 2.68
C MET A 140 13.06 13.16 3.29
N GLN A 141 14.24 13.20 3.91
CA GLN A 141 14.82 14.47 4.34
C GLN A 141 15.18 15.36 3.15
N PRO A 142 15.04 16.69 3.26
CA PRO A 142 14.67 17.43 4.47
C PRO A 142 13.15 17.59 4.70
N THR A 143 12.31 17.12 3.78
CA THR A 143 10.86 17.35 3.83
C THR A 143 10.17 16.63 4.98
N ILE A 144 10.60 15.39 5.25
CA ILE A 144 10.05 14.54 6.31
C ILE A 144 11.23 13.93 7.06
N SER A 145 11.18 14.01 8.39
CA SER A 145 12.22 13.49 9.27
C SER A 145 11.86 12.10 9.81
N PRO A 146 12.86 11.27 10.15
CA PRO A 146 12.62 10.03 10.89
C PRO A 146 11.84 10.31 12.18
N GLY A 147 10.84 9.47 12.49
CA GLY A 147 9.97 9.63 13.65
C GLY A 147 8.77 10.57 13.43
N ASP A 148 8.69 11.28 12.30
CA ASP A 148 7.47 11.98 11.92
C ASP A 148 6.34 10.98 11.63
N LEU A 149 5.09 11.41 11.83
CA LEU A 149 3.91 10.62 11.52
C LEU A 149 3.22 11.16 10.27
N VAL A 150 3.15 10.36 9.21
CA VAL A 150 2.43 10.71 7.98
C VAL A 150 1.04 10.10 8.00
N ILE A 151 0.03 10.89 7.67
CA ILE A 151 -1.36 10.44 7.57
C ILE A 151 -1.71 10.37 6.08
N GLY A 152 -2.08 9.17 5.64
CA GLY A 152 -2.36 8.90 4.25
C GLY A 152 -3.74 8.31 4.00
N SER A 153 -4.29 8.65 2.83
CA SER A 153 -5.52 8.07 2.30
C SER A 153 -5.21 6.95 1.31
N PHE A 154 -5.93 5.84 1.39
CA PHE A 154 -5.74 4.68 0.52
C PHE A 154 -5.96 5.06 -0.95
N THR A 155 -5.06 4.59 -1.81
CA THR A 155 -5.10 4.79 -3.25
C THR A 155 -5.48 3.47 -3.92
N GLU A 156 -6.71 3.37 -4.42
CA GLU A 156 -7.25 2.15 -5.02
C GLU A 156 -6.67 1.84 -6.41
N ARG A 157 -6.25 2.89 -7.14
CA ARG A 157 -5.82 2.77 -8.53
C ARG A 157 -4.54 3.56 -8.80
N LEU A 158 -3.62 2.93 -9.52
CA LEU A 158 -2.32 3.53 -9.86
C LEU A 158 -2.42 4.67 -10.88
N ASP A 159 -3.48 4.74 -11.67
CA ASP A 159 -3.69 5.86 -12.58
C ASP A 159 -4.22 7.12 -11.88
N LEU A 160 -4.63 7.01 -10.61
CA LEU A 160 -5.01 8.15 -9.76
C LEU A 160 -3.81 8.78 -9.03
N ILE A 161 -2.59 8.24 -9.21
CA ILE A 161 -1.40 8.79 -8.58
C ILE A 161 -1.20 10.23 -9.03
N GLN A 162 -1.15 11.14 -8.07
CA GLN A 162 -0.90 12.55 -8.32
C GLN A 162 0.60 12.77 -8.52
N PRO A 163 1.00 13.41 -9.63
CA PRO A 163 2.39 13.70 -9.89
C PRO A 163 3.06 14.42 -8.72
N LYS A 164 4.26 13.96 -8.39
CA LYS A 164 5.12 14.54 -7.34
C LYS A 164 4.47 14.58 -5.96
N HIS A 165 3.42 13.81 -5.67
CA HIS A 165 2.91 13.67 -4.31
C HIS A 165 3.66 12.57 -3.55
N ILE A 166 3.61 12.65 -2.22
CA ILE A 166 4.25 11.68 -1.32
C ILE A 166 3.25 10.56 -1.03
N TYR A 167 3.75 9.33 -1.02
CA TYR A 167 2.98 8.15 -0.74
C TYR A 167 3.71 7.27 0.27
N VAL A 168 2.93 6.58 1.10
CA VAL A 168 3.40 5.39 1.79
C VAL A 168 3.21 4.20 0.86
N VAL A 169 4.31 3.50 0.61
CA VAL A 169 4.40 2.35 -0.29
C VAL A 169 4.61 1.12 0.59
N VAL A 170 3.63 0.23 0.59
CA VAL A 170 3.69 -1.04 1.32
C VAL A 170 3.96 -2.16 0.32
N THR A 171 5.01 -2.91 0.57
CA THR A 171 5.41 -4.09 -0.20
C THR A 171 5.34 -5.34 0.67
N HIS A 172 5.85 -6.47 0.20
CA HIS A 172 5.96 -7.69 1.00
C HIS A 172 6.98 -7.56 2.15
N ASP A 173 8.11 -6.91 1.88
CA ASP A 173 9.28 -6.93 2.76
C ASP A 173 9.46 -5.62 3.53
N ARG A 174 8.87 -4.53 3.05
CA ARG A 174 9.12 -3.20 3.61
C ARG A 174 7.96 -2.23 3.43
N LEU A 175 7.94 -1.25 4.34
CA LEU A 175 7.14 -0.05 4.26
C LEU A 175 8.09 1.14 4.04
N MET A 176 7.78 1.99 3.08
CA MET A 176 8.62 3.16 2.77
C MET A 176 7.76 4.37 2.41
N VAL A 177 8.29 5.57 2.70
CA VAL A 177 7.69 6.83 2.25
C VAL A 177 8.48 7.35 1.07
N LYS A 178 7.80 7.59 -0.06
CA LYS A 178 8.41 7.97 -1.34
C LYS A 178 7.54 8.93 -2.11
N ARG A 179 8.16 9.72 -2.99
CA ARG A 179 7.46 10.54 -3.98
C ARG A 179 7.28 9.75 -5.26
N LEU A 180 6.10 9.84 -5.87
CA LEU A 180 5.81 9.14 -7.12
C LEU A 180 5.73 10.16 -8.27
N ARG A 181 6.21 9.76 -9.45
CA ARG A 181 6.30 10.68 -10.60
C ARG A 181 4.94 11.06 -11.19
N GLY A 182 3.95 10.19 -11.08
CA GLY A 182 2.59 10.40 -11.57
C GLY A 182 1.84 9.09 -11.81
N PRO A 183 0.73 9.15 -12.57
CA PRO A 183 -0.07 7.99 -12.95
C PRO A 183 0.78 6.90 -13.59
N VAL A 184 0.60 5.65 -13.16
CA VAL A 184 1.34 4.50 -13.70
C VAL A 184 0.41 3.62 -14.52
N LYS A 185 0.82 3.28 -15.75
CA LYS A 185 0.05 2.38 -16.62
C LYS A 185 0.24 0.94 -16.20
N LYS A 186 -0.70 0.08 -16.59
CA LYS A 186 -0.62 -1.37 -16.33
C LYS A 186 0.73 -1.94 -16.80
N ASN A 187 1.35 -2.78 -15.97
CA ASN A 187 2.63 -3.46 -16.22
C ASN A 187 3.88 -2.55 -16.30
N GLU A 188 3.76 -1.24 -16.09
CA GLU A 188 4.93 -0.36 -15.95
C GLU A 188 5.43 -0.35 -14.49
N PRO A 189 6.75 -0.35 -14.24
CA PRO A 189 7.27 -0.22 -12.89
C PRO A 189 6.93 1.16 -12.31
N ILE A 190 6.72 1.21 -11.01
CA ILE A 190 6.47 2.44 -10.26
C ILE A 190 7.83 3.05 -9.91
N GLU A 191 8.11 4.25 -10.42
CA GLU A 191 9.31 5.00 -10.06
C GLU A 191 9.10 5.68 -8.69
N LEU A 192 9.90 5.26 -7.71
CA LEU A 192 9.92 5.77 -6.35
C LEU A 192 11.09 6.73 -6.17
N LEU A 193 10.79 7.96 -5.79
CA LEU A 193 11.74 9.04 -5.64
C LEU A 193 11.90 9.41 -4.17
N SER A 194 13.15 9.65 -3.77
CA SER A 194 13.52 10.15 -2.46
C SER A 194 13.71 11.67 -2.55
N ASP A 195 13.29 12.42 -1.54
CA ASP A 195 13.63 13.84 -1.45
C ASP A 195 15.09 14.05 -1.03
N ASN A 196 15.65 13.07 -0.33
CA ASN A 196 17.06 13.06 0.04
C ASN A 196 17.90 12.70 -1.19
N ARG A 197 18.74 13.64 -1.62
CA ARG A 197 19.56 13.55 -2.85
C ARG A 197 20.62 12.44 -2.83
N PHE A 198 20.93 11.88 -1.66
CA PHE A 198 21.86 10.75 -1.54
C PHE A 198 21.22 9.39 -1.89
N TYR A 199 19.92 9.37 -2.18
CA TYR A 199 19.19 8.18 -2.55
C TYR A 199 18.78 8.21 -4.02
N ASP A 200 19.24 7.21 -4.77
CA ASP A 200 18.85 7.04 -6.16
C ASP A 200 17.36 6.66 -6.32
N PRO A 201 16.74 7.00 -7.47
CA PRO A 201 15.44 6.47 -7.84
C PRO A 201 15.39 4.95 -7.79
N PHE A 202 14.29 4.40 -7.27
CA PHE A 202 14.05 2.96 -7.20
C PHE A 202 12.82 2.58 -8.03
N PHE A 203 12.91 1.50 -8.81
CA PHE A 203 11.81 1.01 -9.64
C PHE A 203 11.15 -0.20 -9.00
N LEU A 204 9.88 -0.07 -8.63
CA LEU A 204 9.09 -1.12 -8.00
C LEU A 204 8.14 -1.80 -9.01
N PRO A 205 8.23 -3.11 -9.24
CA PRO A 205 7.23 -3.85 -10.01
C PRO A 205 5.84 -3.78 -9.35
N GLN A 206 4.77 -3.54 -10.13
CA GLN A 206 3.41 -3.42 -9.59
C GLN A 206 2.94 -4.64 -8.79
N LYS A 207 3.42 -5.83 -9.16
CA LYS A 207 3.13 -7.10 -8.48
C LYS A 207 3.63 -7.15 -7.03
N GLU A 208 4.64 -6.35 -6.69
CA GLU A 208 5.23 -6.29 -5.35
C GLU A 208 4.53 -5.24 -4.47
N LEU A 209 3.71 -4.37 -5.06
CA LEU A 209 2.94 -3.37 -4.33
C LEU A 209 1.70 -4.02 -3.69
N LYS A 210 1.61 -3.93 -2.37
CA LYS A 210 0.45 -4.39 -1.59
C LYS A 210 -0.54 -3.28 -1.32
N GLU A 211 -0.03 -2.13 -0.92
CA GLU A 211 -0.86 -0.96 -0.61
C GLU A 211 -0.13 0.31 -0.98
N LEU A 212 -0.92 1.31 -1.34
CA LEU A 212 -0.44 2.63 -1.65
C LEU A 212 -1.33 3.65 -0.93
N TRP A 213 -0.71 4.55 -0.18
CA TRP A 213 -1.43 5.56 0.61
C TRP A 213 -0.90 6.94 0.25
N GLN A 214 -1.73 7.81 -0.32
CA GLN A 214 -1.35 9.19 -0.60
C GLN A 214 -1.24 9.95 0.71
N VAL A 215 -0.08 10.52 1.02
CA VAL A 215 0.10 11.34 2.22
C VAL A 215 -0.63 12.67 2.06
N ASN A 216 -1.56 12.95 2.97
CA ASN A 216 -2.37 14.17 2.97
C ASN A 216 -2.08 15.09 4.16
N ALA A 217 -1.48 14.56 5.23
CA ALA A 217 -1.05 15.35 6.38
C ALA A 217 0.23 14.80 7.00
N LEU A 218 0.96 15.67 7.69
CA LEU A 218 2.21 15.39 8.38
C LEU A 218 2.13 15.93 9.80
N LEU A 219 2.35 15.07 10.78
CA LEU A 219 2.59 15.45 12.17
C LEU A 219 4.08 15.30 12.44
N THR A 220 4.76 16.44 12.62
CA THR A 220 6.21 16.47 12.84
C THR A 220 6.55 16.96 14.24
N GLY A 221 7.50 16.29 14.88
CA GLY A 221 8.13 16.75 16.13
C GLY A 221 9.34 17.66 15.87
N SER A 222 9.80 17.74 14.62
CA SER A 222 10.98 18.52 14.22
C SER A 222 10.62 19.99 14.03
N ILE A 223 10.22 20.64 15.12
CA ILE A 223 9.86 22.06 15.13
C ILE A 223 11.15 22.89 15.14
N PRO A 224 11.42 23.71 14.11
CA PRO A 224 12.61 24.54 14.09
C PRO A 224 12.58 25.54 15.24
N ALA A 225 13.71 25.71 15.93
CA ALA A 225 13.81 26.63 17.07
C ALA A 225 13.67 28.11 16.65
N ASN A 226 14.03 28.43 15.41
CA ASN A 226 14.04 29.78 14.87
C ASN A 226 13.22 29.84 13.57
N THR A 227 12.34 30.84 13.46
CA THR A 227 11.46 31.05 12.28
C THR A 227 12.26 31.27 10.98
N ASN A 228 13.50 31.76 11.07
CA ASN A 228 14.32 32.17 9.94
C ASN A 228 15.50 31.23 9.65
N GLU A 229 15.60 30.06 10.27
CA GLU A 229 16.79 29.20 10.13
C GLU A 229 17.12 28.87 8.65
N THR A 230 16.11 28.65 7.81
CA THR A 230 16.29 28.45 6.37
C THR A 230 16.81 29.70 5.66
N PHE A 231 16.29 30.89 6.03
CA PHE A 231 16.76 32.16 5.49
C PHE A 231 18.20 32.45 5.93
N ASP A 232 18.54 32.19 7.20
CA ASP A 232 19.88 32.39 7.74
C ASP A 232 20.89 31.45 7.06
N ARG A 233 20.54 30.18 6.89
CA ARG A 233 21.36 29.21 6.13
C ARG A 233 21.54 29.63 4.67
N MET A 234 20.48 30.13 4.03
CA MET A 234 20.56 30.64 2.66
C MET A 234 21.43 31.89 2.58
N LEU A 235 21.36 32.80 3.55
CA LEU A 235 22.20 33.99 3.62
C LEU A 235 23.68 33.62 3.71
N VAL A 236 24.03 32.69 4.60
CA VAL A 236 25.40 32.19 4.76
C VAL A 236 25.91 31.56 3.46
N LEU A 237 25.09 30.76 2.78
CA LEU A 237 25.47 30.16 1.49
C LEU A 237 25.69 31.24 0.40
N LEU A 238 24.84 32.27 0.35
CA LEU A 238 25.01 33.39 -0.59
C LEU A 238 26.28 34.19 -0.30
N GLU A 239 26.60 34.42 0.98
CA GLU A 239 27.85 35.07 1.39
C GLU A 239 29.08 34.24 0.99
N MET A 240 29.05 32.93 1.21
CA MET A 240 30.12 32.02 0.79
C MET A 240 30.33 32.06 -0.73
N LEU A 241 29.23 31.96 -1.51
CA LEU A 241 29.30 32.04 -2.98
C LEU A 241 29.83 33.38 -3.48
N ALA A 242 29.45 34.49 -2.84
CA ALA A 242 29.96 35.81 -3.16
C ALA A 242 31.47 35.92 -2.89
N HIS A 243 31.92 35.37 -1.76
CA HIS A 243 33.33 35.33 -1.41
C HIS A 243 34.15 34.48 -2.40
N ASP A 244 33.69 33.27 -2.73
CA ASP A 244 34.33 32.38 -3.68
C ASP A 244 34.43 33.03 -5.08
N SER A 245 33.38 33.73 -5.50
CA SER A 245 33.38 34.49 -6.77
C SER A 245 34.43 35.60 -6.76
N GLN A 246 34.56 36.36 -5.66
CA GLN A 246 35.61 37.38 -5.53
C GLN A 246 37.02 36.76 -5.53
N HIS A 247 37.17 35.62 -4.86
CA HIS A 247 38.44 34.90 -4.81
C HIS A 247 38.86 34.38 -6.19
N LEU A 248 37.93 33.75 -6.93
CA LEU A 248 38.16 33.31 -8.31
C LEU A 248 38.53 34.47 -9.22
N ARG A 249 37.84 35.61 -9.10
CA ARG A 249 38.17 36.83 -9.85
C ARG A 249 39.59 37.31 -9.55
N SER A 250 40.00 37.29 -8.28
CA SER A 250 41.38 37.65 -7.88
C SER A 250 42.41 36.72 -8.52
N ILE A 251 42.21 35.40 -8.46
CA ILE A 251 43.11 34.43 -9.08
C ILE A 251 43.20 34.65 -10.60
N LEU A 252 42.07 34.88 -11.27
CA LEU A 252 42.03 35.12 -12.70
C LEU A 252 42.79 36.38 -13.10
N LEU A 253 42.69 37.46 -12.31
CA LEU A 253 43.46 38.68 -12.54
C LEU A 253 44.96 38.46 -12.35
N ASP A 254 45.37 37.71 -11.32
CA ASP A 254 46.78 37.36 -11.10
C ASP A 254 47.35 36.50 -12.24
N VAL A 255 46.59 35.52 -12.73
CA VAL A 255 46.97 34.68 -13.87
C VAL A 255 47.06 35.53 -15.14
N ALA A 256 46.06 36.37 -15.40
CA ALA A 256 46.06 37.29 -16.54
C ALA A 256 47.30 38.21 -16.53
N ALA A 257 47.66 38.75 -15.36
CA ALA A 257 48.86 39.57 -15.18
C ALA A 257 50.16 38.80 -15.40
N ARG A 258 50.23 37.52 -15.00
CA ARG A 258 51.43 36.67 -15.20
C ARG A 258 51.64 36.26 -16.65
N TYR A 259 50.57 36.13 -17.44
CA TYR A 259 50.63 35.64 -18.82
C TYR A 259 50.32 36.71 -19.88
N ASP A 260 50.21 37.99 -19.49
CA ASP A 260 49.88 39.14 -20.36
C ASP A 260 48.61 38.93 -21.22
N VAL A 261 47.60 38.27 -20.63
CA VAL A 261 46.33 37.98 -21.30
C VAL A 261 45.31 39.04 -20.87
N LYS A 262 44.73 39.77 -21.84
CA LYS A 262 43.61 40.69 -21.56
C LYS A 262 42.32 39.90 -21.38
N LEU A 263 41.76 39.94 -20.17
CA LEU A 263 40.39 39.47 -19.92
C LEU A 263 39.41 40.46 -20.57
N VAL A 264 38.62 39.99 -21.53
CA VAL A 264 37.54 40.77 -22.14
C VAL A 264 36.36 40.79 -21.18
N ALA A 265 35.95 41.97 -20.73
CA ALA A 265 34.71 42.13 -19.98
C ALA A 265 33.54 42.22 -20.98
N GLU A 266 32.56 41.32 -20.86
CA GLU A 266 31.20 41.55 -21.36
C GLU A 266 30.38 42.34 -20.34
#